data_AF-A0A522MFK8-F1
#
_entry.id   AF-A0A522MFK8-F1
#
_cell.length_a   1.000
_cell.length_b   1.000
_cell.length_c   1.000
_cell.angle_alpha   90.00
_cell.angle_beta   90.00
_cell.angle_gamma   90.00
#
_symmetry.space_group_name_H-M   'P 1'
#
loop_
_entity.id
_entity.type
_entity.pdbx_description
1 polymer ?
#
loop_
_entity_poly.entity_id
_entity_poly.type
_entity_poly.pdbx_seq_one_letter_code
_entity_poly.pdbx_strand_id
1 'polypeptide(L)'
;MNSLSVLRVVLVCAGATLTIVTRPANAQQDASIPGMNMSSSADSGSSPSTPLFKEADKKMMNEMSAPPFSGNTDKDFVAHMIPHHEGAIDMAKVELKYGKDPDMKRLANSIIKAQNEEIAYMKKWQSKHASK
;
A
#
# COMPACT_ATOMS: atom_id res chain seq x y z
N MET A 1 -7.99 2.74 47.78
CA MET A 1 -8.32 4.16 48.04
C MET A 1 -7.01 4.87 48.38
N ASN A 2 -6.85 6.11 47.92
CA ASN A 2 -5.70 7.06 48.04
C ASN A 2 -5.29 7.51 46.63
N SER A 3 -6.02 8.42 46.00
CA SER A 3 -6.15 9.87 46.25
C SER A 3 -5.06 10.69 45.53
N LEU A 4 -5.52 11.30 44.43
CA LEU A 4 -5.19 12.60 43.87
C LEU A 4 -3.87 13.27 44.26
N SER A 5 -3.13 13.73 43.24
CA SER A 5 -2.70 15.13 43.16
C SER A 5 -2.32 15.48 41.73
N VAL A 6 -3.22 16.19 41.06
CA VAL A 6 -3.02 16.84 39.77
C VAL A 6 -2.29 18.15 40.06
N LEU A 7 -0.99 18.22 39.76
CA LEU A 7 -0.25 19.47 39.93
C LEU A 7 -0.33 20.28 38.62
N ARG A 8 -1.35 21.13 38.53
CA ARG A 8 -1.42 22.23 37.57
C ARG A 8 -0.49 23.33 38.07
N VAL A 9 0.64 23.51 37.41
CA VAL A 9 1.45 24.72 37.54
C VAL A 9 0.98 25.70 36.47
N VAL A 10 0.31 26.75 36.92
CA VAL A 10 0.08 28.00 36.18
C VAL A 10 0.73 29.11 37.03
N LEU A 11 1.14 30.20 36.37
CA LEU A 11 1.63 31.51 36.87
C LEU A 11 3.17 31.64 36.76
N VAL A 12 3.79 32.66 36.14
CA VAL A 12 3.34 33.96 35.61
C VAL A 12 4.29 34.51 34.53
N CYS A 13 3.78 35.48 33.77
CA CYS A 13 4.37 36.21 32.65
C CYS A 13 5.57 37.14 32.98
N ALA A 14 6.51 37.23 32.05
CA ALA A 14 7.27 38.44 31.67
C ALA A 14 7.83 38.16 30.25
N GLY A 15 7.38 38.79 29.18
CA GLY A 15 7.66 40.20 28.89
C GLY A 15 8.92 40.32 28.03
N ALA A 16 8.86 39.97 26.75
CA ALA A 16 9.89 40.32 25.77
C ALA A 16 9.27 40.54 24.39
N THR A 17 9.73 41.60 23.75
CA THR A 17 9.09 42.37 22.68
C THR A 17 8.97 41.63 21.35
N LEU A 18 7.82 41.83 20.71
CA LEU A 18 7.47 41.42 19.35
C LEU A 18 8.23 42.27 18.33
N THR A 19 9.25 41.69 17.67
CA THR A 19 9.82 42.25 16.44
C THR A 19 9.21 41.53 15.23
N ILE A 20 8.24 42.17 14.59
CA ILE A 20 7.72 41.73 13.29
C ILE A 20 8.78 42.09 12.24
N VAL A 21 9.55 41.11 11.78
CA VAL A 21 10.30 41.22 10.53
C VAL A 21 9.37 40.77 9.41
N THR A 22 8.87 41.72 8.64
CA THR A 22 8.16 41.45 7.38
C THR A 22 9.17 40.88 6.38
N ARG A 23 9.15 39.55 6.20
CA ARG A 23 9.80 38.92 5.03
C ARG A 23 8.93 39.18 3.81
N PRO A 24 9.47 39.70 2.69
CA PRO A 24 8.74 39.73 1.44
C PRO A 24 8.48 38.30 0.96
N ALA A 25 7.24 38.05 0.54
CA ALA A 25 6.86 36.83 -0.13
C ALA A 25 7.55 36.79 -1.50
N ASN A 26 8.57 35.94 -1.64
CA ASN A 26 9.15 35.64 -2.94
C ASN A 26 8.36 34.47 -3.56
N ALA A 27 7.24 34.80 -4.19
CA ALA A 27 6.63 33.91 -5.17
C ALA A 27 7.53 33.94 -6.42
N GLN A 28 8.33 32.90 -6.62
CA GLN A 28 8.97 32.65 -7.90
C GLN A 28 8.66 31.23 -8.33
N GLN A 29 7.65 31.16 -9.21
CA GLN A 29 7.51 30.11 -10.20
C GLN A 29 8.85 29.96 -10.93
N ASP A 30 9.43 28.77 -10.92
CA ASP A 30 9.71 27.99 -12.13
C ASP A 30 10.43 26.71 -11.73
N ALA A 31 9.77 25.57 -11.92
CA ALA A 31 10.45 24.30 -12.05
C ALA A 31 9.58 23.44 -12.96
N SER A 32 9.56 23.81 -14.23
CA SER A 32 9.43 22.83 -15.30
C SER A 32 10.36 21.66 -14.96
N ILE A 33 9.84 20.46 -14.69
CA ILE A 33 10.64 19.24 -14.56
C ILE A 33 10.85 18.71 -15.98
N PRO A 34 12.01 18.91 -16.61
CA PRO A 34 12.26 18.39 -17.95
C PRO A 34 12.59 16.90 -17.80
N GLY A 35 11.82 16.05 -18.46
CA GLY A 35 12.20 14.68 -18.79
C GLY A 35 12.63 13.83 -17.61
N MET A 36 11.67 13.21 -16.92
CA MET A 36 11.95 11.93 -16.24
C MET A 36 12.30 10.90 -17.32
N ASN A 37 13.56 10.91 -17.74
CA ASN A 37 14.17 9.84 -18.50
C ASN A 37 14.19 8.60 -17.59
N MET A 38 13.16 7.75 -17.71
CA MET A 38 13.20 6.38 -17.21
C MET A 38 14.20 5.59 -18.08
N SER A 39 15.48 5.94 -17.98
CA SER A 39 16.56 5.09 -18.47
C SER A 39 16.51 3.83 -17.64
N SER A 40 15.87 2.82 -18.21
CA SER A 40 15.89 1.41 -17.80
C SER A 40 17.34 1.03 -17.53
N SER A 41 17.76 1.16 -16.27
CA SER A 41 19.03 0.61 -15.84
C SER A 41 18.85 -0.91 -15.92
N ALA A 42 19.41 -1.50 -16.97
CA ALA A 42 19.52 -2.94 -17.11
C ALA A 42 20.33 -3.44 -15.90
N ASP A 43 19.60 -3.97 -14.92
CA ASP A 43 20.14 -4.44 -13.65
C ASP A 43 20.95 -5.72 -13.90
N SER A 44 22.22 -5.51 -14.22
CA SER A 44 23.23 -6.55 -14.33
C SER A 44 23.61 -6.99 -12.91
N GLY A 45 22.70 -7.70 -12.24
CA GLY A 45 22.86 -8.09 -10.84
C GLY A 45 21.57 -8.49 -10.08
N SER A 46 20.37 -8.41 -10.69
CA SER A 46 19.15 -8.79 -9.97
C SER A 46 19.17 -10.26 -9.58
N SER A 47 18.82 -10.55 -8.32
CA SER A 47 18.35 -11.89 -7.94
C SER A 47 17.29 -12.37 -8.93
N PRO A 48 17.26 -13.66 -9.32
CA PRO A 48 16.22 -14.22 -10.18
C PRO A 48 14.78 -13.99 -9.69
N SER A 49 14.59 -13.66 -8.41
CA SER A 49 13.29 -13.33 -7.81
C SER A 49 12.76 -11.94 -8.21
N THR A 50 13.64 -10.95 -8.43
CA THR A 50 13.25 -9.57 -8.69
C THR A 50 12.33 -9.42 -9.91
N PRO A 51 12.64 -9.98 -11.10
CA PRO A 51 11.73 -9.89 -12.24
C PRO A 51 10.38 -10.58 -12.00
N LEU A 52 10.34 -11.61 -11.15
CA LEU A 52 9.09 -12.34 -10.85
C LEU A 52 8.18 -11.55 -9.90
N PHE A 53 8.74 -10.85 -8.91
CA PHE A 53 7.97 -9.91 -8.11
C PHE A 53 7.38 -8.79 -8.98
N LYS A 54 8.20 -8.20 -9.86
CA LYS A 54 7.74 -7.16 -10.81
C LYS A 54 6.63 -7.66 -11.73
N GLU A 55 6.74 -8.90 -12.20
CA GLU A 55 5.70 -9.51 -13.04
C GLU A 55 4.40 -9.74 -12.25
N ALA A 56 4.48 -10.23 -11.02
CA ALA A 56 3.31 -10.38 -10.15
C ALA A 56 2.63 -9.03 -9.85
N ASP A 57 3.42 -8.00 -9.53
CA ASP A 57 2.93 -6.63 -9.33
C ASP A 57 2.23 -6.09 -10.58
N LYS A 58 2.87 -6.24 -11.74
CA LYS A 58 2.31 -5.77 -13.02
C LYS A 58 1.01 -6.48 -13.36
N LYS A 59 0.97 -7.81 -13.19
CA LYS A 59 -0.25 -8.62 -13.40
C LYS A 59 -1.37 -8.15 -12.48
N MET A 60 -1.10 -8.00 -11.19
CA MET A 60 -2.05 -7.53 -10.20
C MET A 60 -2.64 -6.17 -10.58
N MET A 61 -1.79 -5.19 -10.90
CA MET A 61 -2.23 -3.85 -11.29
C MET A 61 -3.09 -3.87 -12.56
N ASN A 62 -2.71 -4.67 -13.55
CA ASN A 62 -3.47 -4.82 -14.79
C ASN A 62 -4.85 -5.44 -14.54
N GLU A 63 -4.92 -6.52 -13.76
CA GLU A 63 -6.17 -7.22 -13.46
C GLU A 63 -7.09 -6.41 -12.53
N MET A 64 -6.54 -5.67 -11.58
CA MET A 64 -7.29 -4.73 -10.74
C MET A 64 -7.86 -3.56 -11.54
N SER A 65 -7.20 -3.14 -12.63
CA SER A 65 -7.66 -2.03 -13.48
C SER A 65 -8.64 -2.46 -14.56
N ALA A 66 -8.82 -3.77 -14.76
CA ALA A 66 -9.69 -4.32 -15.80
C ALA A 66 -11.20 -4.11 -15.55
N PRO A 67 -11.76 -4.35 -14.35
CA PRO A 67 -13.18 -4.13 -14.10
C PRO A 67 -13.48 -2.62 -13.98
N PRO A 68 -14.52 -2.10 -14.66
CA PRO A 68 -14.97 -0.73 -14.42
C PRO A 68 -15.63 -0.61 -13.05
N PHE A 69 -15.50 0.56 -12.41
CA PHE A 69 -16.28 0.87 -11.21
C PHE A 69 -17.76 0.96 -11.54
N SER A 70 -18.56 0.14 -10.86
CA SER A 70 -20.01 0.12 -11.00
C SER A 70 -20.70 1.15 -10.11
N GLY A 71 -19.99 1.70 -9.11
CA GLY A 71 -20.57 2.56 -8.07
C GLY A 71 -21.28 1.76 -6.97
N ASN A 72 -21.36 0.44 -7.09
CA ASN A 72 -21.83 -0.43 -6.02
C ASN A 72 -20.61 -0.90 -5.21
N THR A 73 -20.54 -0.48 -3.95
CA THR A 73 -19.40 -0.74 -3.07
C THR A 73 -19.06 -2.22 -2.95
N ASP A 74 -20.05 -3.10 -2.80
CA ASP A 74 -19.79 -4.54 -2.61
C ASP A 74 -19.26 -5.18 -3.90
N LYS A 75 -19.86 -4.82 -5.06
CA LYS A 75 -19.42 -5.31 -6.36
C LYS A 75 -18.01 -4.81 -6.68
N ASP A 76 -17.75 -3.53 -6.43
CA ASP A 76 -16.45 -2.91 -6.69
C ASP A 76 -15.39 -3.51 -5.75
N PHE A 77 -15.70 -3.69 -4.46
CA PHE A 77 -14.78 -4.33 -3.50
C PHE A 77 -14.36 -5.72 -3.97
N VAL A 78 -15.33 -6.58 -4.30
CA VAL A 78 -15.03 -7.95 -4.70
C VAL A 78 -14.31 -8.02 -6.05
N ALA A 79 -14.70 -7.18 -7.02
CA ALA A 79 -14.05 -7.13 -8.33
C ALA A 79 -12.56 -6.75 -8.25
N HIS A 80 -12.17 -5.91 -7.29
CA HIS A 80 -10.78 -5.48 -7.12
C HIS A 80 -10.00 -6.35 -6.12
N MET A 81 -10.65 -6.87 -5.09
CA MET A 81 -9.96 -7.68 -4.07
C MET A 81 -9.57 -9.06 -4.57
N ILE A 82 -10.35 -9.69 -5.47
CA ILE A 82 -9.96 -10.98 -6.06
C ILE A 82 -8.59 -10.89 -6.76
N PRO A 83 -8.36 -10.01 -7.75
CA PRO A 83 -7.06 -9.91 -8.43
C PRO A 83 -5.95 -9.39 -7.51
N HIS A 84 -6.25 -8.51 -6.54
CA HIS A 84 -5.28 -8.13 -5.51
C HIS A 84 -4.77 -9.35 -4.73
N HIS A 85 -5.68 -10.24 -4.33
CA HIS A 85 -5.33 -11.43 -3.57
C HIS A 85 -4.57 -12.45 -4.42
N GLU A 86 -4.95 -12.62 -5.69
CA GLU A 86 -4.25 -13.47 -6.65
C GLU A 86 -2.79 -12.97 -6.86
N GLY A 87 -2.58 -11.65 -6.95
CA GLY A 87 -1.25 -11.05 -7.00
C GLY A 87 -0.41 -11.31 -5.74
N ALA A 88 -1.00 -11.16 -4.55
CA ALA A 88 -0.31 -11.46 -3.30
C ALA A 88 0.07 -12.94 -3.16
N ILE A 89 -0.77 -13.85 -3.64
CA ILE A 89 -0.47 -15.28 -3.71
C ILE A 89 0.72 -15.53 -4.65
N ASP A 90 0.77 -14.87 -5.81
CA ASP A 90 1.86 -15.04 -6.76
C ASP A 90 3.19 -14.52 -6.19
N MET A 91 3.19 -13.39 -5.49
CA MET A 91 4.38 -12.91 -4.75
C MET A 91 4.80 -13.88 -3.63
N ALA A 92 3.85 -14.43 -2.86
CA ALA A 92 4.14 -15.41 -1.82
C ALA A 92 4.79 -16.69 -2.40
N LYS A 93 4.40 -17.12 -3.61
CA LYS A 93 5.07 -18.23 -4.32
C LYS A 93 6.51 -17.89 -4.70
N VAL A 94 6.80 -16.64 -5.08
CA VAL A 94 8.19 -16.20 -5.33
C VAL A 94 9.02 -16.30 -4.05
N GLU A 95 8.48 -15.87 -2.91
CA GLU A 95 9.16 -16.01 -1.62
C GLU A 95 9.39 -17.48 -1.25
N LEU A 96 8.41 -18.37 -1.46
CA LEU A 96 8.61 -19.80 -1.19
C LEU A 96 9.71 -20.43 -2.06
N LYS A 97 9.86 -19.94 -3.29
CA LYS A 97 10.82 -20.46 -4.27
C LYS A 97 12.25 -19.94 -4.06
N TYR A 98 12.41 -18.66 -3.73
CA TYR A 98 13.73 -18.01 -3.67
C TYR A 98 14.14 -17.52 -2.28
N GLY A 99 13.19 -17.37 -1.36
CA GLY A 99 13.40 -16.94 0.01
C GLY A 99 14.22 -17.95 0.82
N LYS A 100 15.03 -17.41 1.73
CA LYS A 100 15.95 -18.18 2.59
C LYS A 100 15.57 -18.12 4.06
N ASP A 101 14.81 -17.11 4.47
CA ASP A 101 14.39 -16.92 5.85
C ASP A 101 13.20 -17.84 6.17
N PRO A 102 13.30 -18.72 7.18
CA PRO A 102 12.24 -19.68 7.48
C PRO A 102 10.97 -19.00 8.01
N ASP A 103 11.05 -17.82 8.62
CA ASP A 103 9.90 -17.09 9.16
C ASP A 103 9.12 -16.44 8.01
N MET A 104 9.83 -15.87 7.03
CA MET A 104 9.22 -15.33 5.82
C MET A 104 8.53 -16.41 4.98
N LYS A 105 9.11 -17.61 4.89
CA LYS A 105 8.44 -18.74 4.22
C LYS A 105 7.20 -19.22 4.98
N ARG A 106 7.18 -19.16 6.31
CA ARG A 106 5.96 -19.46 7.10
C ARG A 106 4.88 -18.41 6.87
N LEU A 107 5.26 -17.14 6.81
CA LEU A 107 4.36 -16.05 6.44
C LEU A 107 3.78 -16.26 5.03
N ALA A 108 4.61 -16.57 4.03
CA ALA A 108 4.18 -16.81 2.66
C ALA A 108 3.17 -17.97 2.55
N ASN A 109 3.40 -19.09 3.24
CA ASN A 109 2.41 -20.18 3.30
C ASN A 109 1.09 -19.73 3.95
N SER A 110 1.17 -18.92 5.00
CA SER A 110 -0.02 -18.40 5.69
C SER A 110 -0.83 -17.46 4.80
N ILE A 111 -0.15 -16.59 4.05
CA ILE A 111 -0.75 -15.72 3.02
C ILE A 111 -1.47 -16.56 1.98
N ILE A 112 -0.82 -17.58 1.42
CA ILE A 112 -1.43 -18.44 0.40
C ILE A 112 -2.71 -19.09 0.93
N LYS A 113 -2.68 -19.64 2.15
CA LYS A 113 -3.87 -20.28 2.74
C LYS A 113 -5.00 -19.28 2.93
N ALA A 114 -4.76 -18.18 3.64
CA ALA A 114 -5.78 -17.20 3.97
C ALA A 114 -6.40 -16.58 2.72
N GLN A 115 -5.57 -16.17 1.76
CA GLN A 115 -6.06 -15.45 0.59
C GLN A 115 -6.80 -16.38 -0.38
N ASN A 116 -6.48 -17.67 -0.44
CA ASN A 116 -7.31 -18.64 -1.18
C ASN A 116 -8.69 -18.81 -0.55
N GLU A 117 -8.79 -18.81 0.79
CA GLU A 117 -10.08 -18.88 1.50
C GLU A 117 -10.92 -17.62 1.24
N GLU A 118 -10.31 -16.45 1.26
CA GLU A 118 -10.94 -15.16 0.96
C GLU A 118 -11.40 -15.07 -0.50
N ILE A 119 -10.58 -15.51 -1.46
CA ILE A 119 -10.97 -15.60 -2.87
C ILE A 119 -12.18 -16.53 -3.04
N ALA A 120 -12.17 -17.70 -2.40
CA ALA A 120 -13.30 -18.64 -2.47
C ALA A 120 -14.58 -18.04 -1.88
N TYR A 121 -14.47 -17.31 -0.78
CA TYR A 121 -15.58 -16.57 -0.18
C TYR A 121 -16.14 -15.51 -1.15
N MET A 122 -15.27 -14.69 -1.75
CA MET A 122 -15.64 -13.65 -2.69
C MET A 122 -16.27 -14.20 -3.98
N LYS A 123 -15.71 -15.27 -4.56
CA LYS A 123 -16.27 -15.95 -5.74
C LYS A 123 -17.65 -16.56 -5.42
N LYS A 124 -17.82 -17.14 -4.23
CA LYS A 124 -19.13 -17.61 -3.76
C LYS A 124 -20.12 -16.45 -3.59
N TRP A 125 -19.68 -15.31 -3.07
CA TRP A 125 -20.52 -14.12 -2.99
C TRP A 125 -20.96 -13.64 -4.38
N GLN A 126 -20.04 -13.54 -5.36
CA GLN A 126 -20.39 -13.17 -6.74
C GLN A 126 -21.43 -14.11 -7.34
N SER A 127 -21.28 -15.43 -7.18
CA SER A 127 -22.23 -16.42 -7.73
C SER A 127 -23.67 -16.21 -7.22
N LYS A 128 -23.83 -15.72 -5.98
CA LYS A 128 -25.14 -15.44 -5.38
C LYS A 128 -25.75 -14.11 -5.86
N HIS A 129 -24.93 -13.22 -6.42
CA HIS A 129 -25.33 -11.84 -6.75
C HIS A 129 -25.18 -11.51 -8.25
N ALA A 130 -24.72 -12.45 -9.08
CA ALA A 130 -24.52 -12.27 -10.53
C ALA A 130 -25.82 -11.99 -11.31
N SER A 131 -26.99 -12.18 -10.70
CA SER A 131 -28.32 -12.03 -11.31
C SER A 131 -29.11 -10.81 -10.78
N LYS A 132 -28.47 -9.94 -10.00
CA LYS A 132 -29.06 -8.70 -9.46
C LYS A 132 -28.25 -7.49 -9.88
#